data_AF-A0A958LJ40-F1
#
_entry.id   AF-A0A958LJ40-F1
#
_cell.length_a   1.000
_cell.length_b   1.000
_cell.length_c   1.000
_cell.angle_alpha   90.00
_cell.angle_beta   90.00
_cell.angle_gamma   90.00
#
_symmetry.space_group_name_H-M   'P 1'
#
loop_
_entity.id
_entity.type
_entity.pdbx_description
1 polymer ?
#
loop_
_entity_poly.entity_id
_entity_poly.type
_entity_poly.pdbx_seq_one_letter_code
_entity_poly.pdbx_strand_id
1 'polypeptide(L)'
;LGIAQASLTNLEQNEVEDKITLASLRKAADALNCDLVYALCPREPIGDQIKNQAAIAARSIINASEKHMSLEAQETSRSSQQQAIDELADELASELKSTIWNHE
;
A
#
# COMPACT_ATOMS: atom_id res chain seq x y z
N LEU A 1 0.99 36.01 16.50
CA LEU A 1 0.05 35.01 15.96
C LEU A 1 -1.02 35.74 15.17
N GLY A 2 -0.86 35.86 13.85
CA GLY A 2 -1.75 36.64 12.97
C GLY A 2 -3.09 35.94 12.64
N ILE A 3 -3.57 35.06 13.52
CA ILE A 3 -4.79 34.30 13.32
C ILE A 3 -5.84 34.85 14.29
N ALA A 4 -7.03 35.18 13.78
CA ALA A 4 -8.15 35.61 14.61
C ALA A 4 -8.57 34.48 15.56
N GLN A 5 -8.92 34.80 16.81
CA GLN A 5 -9.30 33.81 17.83
C GLN A 5 -10.43 32.88 17.35
N ALA A 6 -11.41 33.41 16.63
CA ALA A 6 -12.49 32.60 16.02
C ALA A 6 -11.97 31.60 14.97
N SER A 7 -10.93 31.95 14.22
CA SER A 7 -10.29 31.05 13.26
C SER A 7 -9.50 29.93 13.94
N LEU A 8 -8.97 30.18 15.14
CA LEU A 8 -8.31 29.15 15.96
C LEU A 8 -9.35 28.17 16.54
N THR A 9 -10.43 28.67 17.13
CA THR A 9 -11.51 27.82 17.65
C THR A 9 -12.15 26.96 16.55
N ASN A 10 -12.34 27.52 15.35
CA ASN A 10 -12.81 26.75 14.21
C ASN A 10 -11.78 25.72 13.73
N LEU A 11 -10.47 26.00 13.85
CA LEU A 11 -9.42 25.04 13.50
C LEU A 11 -9.49 23.83 14.44
N GLU A 12 -9.56 24.08 15.75
CA GLU A 12 -9.67 23.05 16.79
C GLU A 12 -10.94 22.19 16.60
N GLN A 13 -12.09 22.83 16.36
CA GLN A 13 -13.35 22.10 16.12
C GLN A 13 -13.28 21.23 14.86
N ASN A 14 -12.70 21.73 13.76
CA ASN A 14 -12.55 20.96 12.54
C ASN A 14 -11.55 19.80 12.68
N GLU A 15 -10.54 19.93 13.55
CA GLU A 15 -9.63 18.83 13.87
C GLU A 15 -10.37 17.70 14.59
N VAL A 16 -11.20 18.04 15.58
CA VAL A 16 -12.03 17.06 16.31
C VAL A 16 -13.05 16.37 15.41
N GLU A 17 -13.59 17.07 14.42
CA GLU A 17 -14.59 16.54 13.49
C GLU A 17 -13.99 15.84 12.25
N ASP A 18 -12.67 15.66 12.17
CA ASP A 18 -11.96 15.15 10.99
C ASP A 18 -12.24 15.95 9.69
N LYS A 19 -12.62 17.23 9.83
CA LYS A 19 -12.93 18.16 8.71
C LYS A 19 -11.80 19.13 8.40
N ILE A 20 -10.72 19.08 9.17
CA ILE A 20 -9.58 19.98 8.97
C ILE A 20 -8.97 19.76 7.58
N THR A 21 -8.62 20.86 6.92
CA THR A 21 -8.03 20.82 5.57
C THR A 21 -6.53 21.04 5.62
N LEU A 22 -5.81 20.52 4.63
CA LEU A 22 -4.38 20.85 4.47
C LEU A 22 -4.15 22.35 4.29
N ALA A 23 -5.11 23.07 3.69
CA ALA A 23 -5.03 24.52 3.52
C ALA A 23 -5.08 25.27 4.87
N SER A 24 -5.94 24.83 5.79
CA SER A 24 -6.00 25.41 7.15
C SER A 24 -4.74 25.09 7.96
N LEU A 25 -4.23 23.86 7.87
CA LEU A 25 -2.98 23.46 8.51
C LEU A 25 -1.78 24.26 7.99
N ARG A 26 -1.73 24.54 6.68
CA ARG A 26 -0.69 25.39 6.07
C ARG A 26 -0.67 26.78 6.66
N LYS A 27 -1.85 27.42 6.73
CA LYS A 27 -1.99 28.77 7.31
C LYS A 27 -1.57 28.82 8.77
N ALA A 28 -1.88 27.77 9.53
CA ALA A 28 -1.44 27.65 10.92
C ALA A 28 0.09 27.52 11.01
N ALA A 29 0.71 26.67 10.18
CA ALA A 29 2.15 26.49 10.11
C ALA A 29 2.87 27.81 9.73
N ASP A 30 2.39 28.52 8.70
CA ASP A 30 2.93 29.82 8.26
C ASP A 30 2.88 30.86 9.39
N ALA A 31 1.77 30.93 10.12
CA ALA A 31 1.60 31.87 11.23
C ALA A 31 2.48 31.53 12.46
N LEU A 32 2.91 30.27 12.58
CA LEU A 32 3.84 29.79 13.59
C LEU A 32 5.30 29.83 13.13
N ASN A 33 5.55 30.21 11.86
CA ASN A 33 6.86 30.11 11.22
C ASN A 33 7.42 28.68 11.25
N CYS A 34 6.56 27.71 10.91
CA CYS A 34 6.85 26.27 10.83
C CYS A 34 6.51 25.72 9.44
N ASP A 35 7.07 24.56 9.11
CA ASP A 35 6.70 23.79 7.91
C ASP A 35 5.60 22.76 8.20
N LEU A 36 4.65 22.61 7.27
CA LEU A 36 3.67 21.52 7.32
C LEU A 36 4.22 20.26 6.63
N VAL A 37 4.46 19.20 7.40
CA VAL A 37 4.84 17.86 6.90
C VAL A 37 3.62 16.94 6.95
N TYR A 38 3.32 16.26 5.84
CA TYR A 38 2.28 15.23 5.74
C TYR A 38 2.92 13.93 5.22
N ALA A 39 2.57 12.80 5.84
CA ALA A 39 3.06 11.49 5.45
C ALA A 39 1.95 10.45 5.58
N LEU A 40 1.93 9.47 4.68
CA LEU A 40 1.14 8.26 4.80
C LEU A 40 2.06 7.15 5.33
N CYS A 41 1.78 6.65 6.53
CA CYS A 41 2.51 5.52 7.10
C CYS A 41 1.71 4.24 6.88
N PRO A 42 2.31 3.20 6.26
CA PRO A 42 1.68 1.88 6.18
C PRO A 42 1.29 1.36 7.57
N ARG A 43 0.14 0.66 7.64
CA ARG A 43 -0.34 0.05 8.90
C ARG A 43 0.48 -1.18 9.31
N GLU A 44 1.24 -1.74 8.37
CA GLU A 44 2.07 -2.92 8.52
C GLU A 44 3.48 -2.63 7.97
N PRO A 45 4.52 -3.39 8.37
CA PRO A 45 5.84 -3.24 7.79
C PRO A 45 5.82 -3.33 6.27
N ILE A 46 6.52 -2.42 5.59
CA ILE A 46 6.53 -2.37 4.12
C ILE A 46 7.01 -3.69 3.49
N GLY A 47 7.89 -4.42 4.17
CA GLY A 47 8.36 -5.73 3.74
C GLY A 47 7.24 -6.77 3.66
N ASP A 48 6.29 -6.74 4.59
CA ASP A 48 5.14 -7.66 4.58
C ASP A 48 4.17 -7.31 3.44
N GLN A 49 4.00 -6.01 3.17
CA GLN A 49 3.21 -5.54 2.05
C GLN A 49 3.81 -5.97 0.70
N ILE A 50 5.13 -5.90 0.55
CA ILE A 50 5.84 -6.37 -0.66
C ILE A 50 5.67 -7.88 -0.83
N LYS A 51 5.86 -8.67 0.23
CA LYS A 51 5.69 -10.13 0.18
C LYS A 51 4.27 -10.52 -0.20
N ASN A 52 3.27 -9.88 0.40
CA ASN A 52 1.86 -10.13 0.09
C ASN A 52 1.57 -9.85 -1.38
N GLN A 53 2.09 -8.74 -1.92
CA GLN A 53 1.88 -8.43 -3.33
C GLN A 53 2.63 -9.34 -4.28
N ALA A 54 3.86 -9.73 -3.95
CA ALA A 54 4.60 -10.72 -4.72
C ALA A 54 3.89 -12.08 -4.76
N ALA A 55 3.26 -12.50 -3.66
CA ALA A 55 2.47 -13.74 -3.61
C ALA A 55 1.21 -13.66 -4.50
N ILE A 56 0.52 -12.51 -4.50
CA ILE A 56 -0.64 -12.26 -5.37
C ILE A 56 -0.20 -12.28 -6.85
N ALA A 57 0.92 -11.63 -7.15
CA ALA A 57 1.54 -11.60 -8.47
C ALA A 57 1.84 -12.99 -9.02
N ALA A 58 2.61 -13.75 -8.24
CA ALA A 58 3.06 -15.08 -8.59
C ALA A 58 1.88 -16.02 -8.83
N ARG A 59 0.87 -15.96 -7.95
CA ARG A 59 -0.36 -16.75 -8.11
C ARG A 59 -1.09 -16.40 -9.39
N SER A 60 -1.19 -15.12 -9.76
CA SER A 60 -1.82 -14.70 -11.02
C SER A 60 -1.07 -15.24 -12.24
N ILE A 61 0.26 -15.11 -12.26
CA ILE A 61 1.14 -15.56 -13.36
C ILE A 61 1.04 -17.07 -13.55
N ILE A 62 1.20 -17.85 -12.46
CA ILE A 62 1.15 -19.31 -12.52
C ILE A 62 -0.22 -19.80 -12.95
N ASN A 63 -1.31 -19.25 -12.38
CA ASN A 63 -2.67 -19.62 -12.78
C ASN A 63 -2.96 -19.30 -14.25
N ALA A 64 -2.44 -18.19 -14.78
CA ALA A 64 -2.57 -17.84 -16.19
C ALA A 64 -1.85 -18.85 -17.09
N SER A 65 -0.66 -19.31 -16.68
CA SER A 65 0.11 -20.34 -17.40
C SER A 65 -0.58 -21.71 -17.36
N GLU A 66 -1.17 -22.10 -16.23
CA GLU A 66 -1.85 -23.40 -16.07
C GLU A 66 -3.17 -23.51 -16.85
N LYS A 67 -3.87 -22.39 -17.06
CA LYS A 67 -5.05 -22.36 -17.94
C LYS A 67 -4.74 -22.84 -19.36
N HIS A 68 -3.47 -22.83 -19.77
CA HIS A 68 -3.01 -23.34 -21.07
C HIS A 68 -2.57 -24.82 -21.04
N MET A 69 -2.47 -25.47 -19.86
CA MET A 69 -1.81 -26.79 -19.70
C MET A 69 -2.66 -27.88 -19.04
N SER A 70 -3.96 -27.69 -18.81
CA SER A 70 -4.74 -28.71 -18.09
C SER A 70 -5.03 -29.95 -18.95
N LEU A 71 -4.48 -31.11 -18.57
CA LEU A 71 -5.11 -32.45 -18.55
C LEU A 71 -4.04 -33.54 -18.25
N GLU A 72 -3.53 -33.66 -17.01
CA GLU A 72 -2.86 -34.90 -16.52
C GLU A 72 -2.44 -34.73 -15.03
N ALA A 73 -2.99 -35.55 -14.12
CA ALA A 73 -2.59 -35.75 -12.71
C ALA A 73 -2.69 -34.55 -11.72
N GLN A 74 -3.85 -34.40 -11.08
CA GLN A 74 -4.30 -33.19 -10.38
C GLN A 74 -3.95 -33.05 -8.88
N GLU A 75 -3.38 -34.07 -8.22
CA GLU A 75 -3.01 -33.99 -6.79
C GLU A 75 -1.53 -33.65 -6.56
N THR A 76 -0.61 -34.23 -7.32
CA THR A 76 0.81 -33.83 -7.35
C THR A 76 1.01 -32.43 -7.91
N SER A 77 0.07 -31.92 -8.71
CA SER A 77 0.16 -30.57 -9.27
C SER A 77 -0.03 -29.49 -8.21
N ARG A 78 -0.88 -29.67 -7.20
CA ARG A 78 -1.21 -28.59 -6.24
C ARG A 78 -0.05 -28.24 -5.32
N SER A 79 0.66 -29.23 -4.79
CA SER A 79 1.84 -28.98 -3.95
C SER A 79 2.97 -28.36 -4.76
N SER A 80 3.20 -28.88 -5.98
CA SER A 80 4.21 -28.35 -6.91
C SER A 80 3.89 -26.93 -7.36
N GLN A 81 2.61 -26.63 -7.59
CA GLN A 81 2.11 -25.30 -7.94
C GLN A 81 2.31 -24.32 -6.79
N GLN A 82 2.00 -24.73 -5.56
CA GLN A 82 2.21 -23.86 -4.40
C GLN A 82 3.69 -23.56 -4.21
N GLN A 83 4.56 -24.55 -4.39
CA GLN A 83 6.01 -24.34 -4.36
C GLN A 83 6.48 -23.37 -5.47
N ALA A 84 5.98 -23.52 -6.69
CA ALA A 84 6.30 -22.60 -7.79
C ALA A 84 5.81 -21.16 -7.54
N ILE A 85 4.66 -21.01 -6.88
CA ILE A 85 4.15 -19.70 -6.45
C ILE A 85 5.08 -19.09 -5.40
N ASP A 86 5.50 -19.86 -4.41
CA ASP A 86 6.36 -19.37 -3.32
C ASP A 86 7.75 -18.95 -3.87
N GLU A 87 8.36 -19.78 -4.73
CA GLU A 87 9.65 -19.48 -5.38
C GLU A 87 9.57 -18.22 -6.25
N LEU A 88 8.51 -18.09 -7.07
CA LEU A 88 8.31 -16.91 -7.90
C LEU A 88 8.00 -15.67 -7.06
N ALA A 89 7.25 -15.80 -5.96
CA ALA A 89 6.96 -14.69 -5.05
C ALA A 89 8.25 -14.17 -4.40
N ASP A 90 9.15 -15.06 -3.95
CA ASP A 90 10.44 -14.68 -3.39
C ASP A 90 11.32 -13.95 -4.42
N GLU A 91 11.36 -14.42 -5.67
CA GLU A 91 12.06 -13.74 -6.76
C GLU A 91 11.50 -12.33 -6.98
N LEU A 92 10.18 -12.21 -7.14
CA LEU A 92 9.48 -10.95 -7.40
C LEU A 92 9.66 -9.94 -6.27
N ALA A 93 9.63 -10.40 -5.01
CA ALA A 93 9.86 -9.57 -3.84
C ALA A 93 11.31 -9.09 -3.75
N SER A 94 12.28 -9.96 -4.04
CA SER A 94 13.71 -9.65 -3.93
C SER A 94 14.17 -8.65 -5.00
N GLU A 95 13.63 -8.74 -6.22
CA GLU A 95 13.98 -7.87 -7.33
C GLU A 95 13.16 -6.56 -7.34
N LEU A 96 12.25 -6.37 -6.38
CA LEU A 96 11.34 -5.21 -6.29
C LEU A 96 10.63 -4.94 -7.63
N LYS A 97 10.27 -5.99 -8.38
CA LYS A 97 9.70 -5.81 -9.72
C LYS A 97 8.40 -5.03 -9.60
N SER A 98 8.28 -3.92 -10.34
CA SER A 98 7.05 -3.11 -10.36
C SER A 98 5.81 -3.90 -10.76
N THR A 99 6.01 -5.04 -11.43
CA THR A 99 4.99 -6.00 -11.80
C THR A 99 4.14 -6.44 -10.61
N ILE A 100 4.66 -6.49 -9.37
CA ILE A 100 3.88 -6.89 -8.18
C ILE A 100 2.70 -5.96 -7.85
N TRP A 101 2.63 -4.79 -8.51
CA TRP A 101 1.57 -3.80 -8.31
C TRP A 101 0.57 -3.75 -9.47
N ASN A 102 0.81 -4.50 -10.55
CA ASN A 102 0.06 -4.40 -11.81
C ASN A 102 -0.87 -5.60 -12.04
N HIS A 103 -1.53 -6.09 -10.99
CA HIS A 103 -2.49 -7.19 -11.07
C HIS A 103 -3.91 -6.65 -11.16
N GLU A 104 -4.34 -6.30 -12.38
CA GLU A 104 -5.75 -6.10 -12.73
C GLU A 104 -6.32 -7.31 -13.48
#